data_AF-A0A3D3VSW9-F1
#
_entry.id   AF-A0A3D3VSW9-F1
#
_cell.length_a   1.000
_cell.length_b   1.000
_cell.length_c   1.000
_cell.angle_alpha   90.00
_cell.angle_beta   90.00
_cell.angle_gamma   90.00
#
_symmetry.space_group_name_H-M   'P 1'
#
loop_
_entity.id
_entity.type
_entity.pdbx_description
1 polymer ?
#
loop_
_entity_poly.entity_id
_entity_poly.type
_entity_poly.pdbx_seq_one_letter_code
_entity_poly.pdbx_strand_id
1 'polypeptide(L)'
;VRLSGRRDRSMLDRLLSPIAKEGEGRGFFGFSTYFWGAALASLAPGGAGPAVTAMATLCDPWASMIGTAWGGHGSSLGKTWVGSLTCLLVSSMTGLSFSILFPWAGVSLLQTLLASVAMTAAERYSSGEFDNLSIQVVGAAVITLSSLGSL
;
A
#
# COMPACT_ATOMS: atom_id res chain seq x y z
N VAL A 1 -20.96 -40.01 -2.97
CA VAL A 1 -21.43 -39.20 -4.12
C VAL A 1 -20.78 -37.82 -4.03
N ARG A 2 -19.86 -37.52 -4.96
CA ARG A 2 -19.25 -36.19 -5.10
C ARG A 2 -20.31 -35.24 -5.65
N LEU A 3 -20.66 -34.19 -4.91
CA LEU A 3 -21.42 -33.08 -5.48
C LEU A 3 -20.45 -32.01 -5.95
N SER A 4 -20.06 -32.19 -7.21
CA SER A 4 -19.59 -31.15 -8.12
C SER A 4 -20.69 -30.08 -8.24
N GLY A 5 -20.46 -28.92 -7.65
CA GLY A 5 -21.30 -27.73 -7.80
C GLY A 5 -20.44 -26.54 -8.15
N ARG A 6 -20.00 -26.51 -9.41
CA ARG A 6 -19.23 -25.45 -10.09
C ARG A 6 -20.03 -24.14 -10.01
N ARG A 7 -19.85 -23.37 -8.93
CA ARG A 7 -20.46 -22.04 -8.76
C ARG A 7 -19.64 -21.05 -9.57
N ASP A 8 -20.29 -20.36 -10.50
CA ASP A 8 -19.74 -19.31 -11.35
C ASP A 8 -18.79 -18.39 -10.55
N ARG A 9 -17.48 -18.53 -10.79
CA ARG A 9 -16.54 -17.47 -10.45
C ARG A 9 -16.84 -16.33 -11.41
N SER A 10 -17.47 -15.28 -10.89
CA SER A 10 -17.92 -14.13 -11.67
C SER A 10 -16.75 -13.52 -12.47
N MET A 11 -17.04 -12.82 -13.59
CA MET A 11 -16.03 -12.10 -14.37
C MET A 11 -15.16 -11.18 -13.49
N LEU A 12 -15.74 -10.66 -12.40
CA LEU A 12 -15.06 -9.87 -11.37
C LEU A 12 -14.00 -10.68 -10.63
N ASP A 13 -14.28 -11.92 -10.22
CA ASP A 13 -13.25 -12.78 -9.59
C ASP A 13 -12.07 -13.04 -10.52
N ARG A 14 -12.31 -13.13 -11.84
CA ARG A 14 -11.23 -13.29 -12.83
C ARG A 14 -10.42 -12.00 -13.03
N LEU A 15 -11.08 -10.84 -13.10
CA LEU A 15 -10.41 -9.54 -13.21
C LEU A 15 -9.66 -9.16 -11.93
N LEU A 16 -10.20 -9.56 -10.78
CA LEU A 16 -9.62 -9.30 -9.47
C LEU A 16 -8.62 -10.38 -9.08
N SER A 17 -8.64 -11.59 -9.63
CA SER A 17 -7.66 -12.65 -9.29
C SER A 17 -6.18 -12.28 -9.41
N PRO A 18 -5.73 -11.39 -10.32
CA PRO A 18 -4.35 -10.91 -10.33
C PRO A 18 -4.06 -9.86 -9.25
N ILE A 19 -5.09 -9.25 -8.68
CA ILE A 19 -5.03 -8.20 -7.65
C ILE A 19 -5.28 -8.79 -6.27
N ALA A 20 -6.11 -9.84 -6.21
CA ALA A 20 -6.56 -10.50 -4.99
C ALA A 20 -5.43 -11.37 -4.42
N LYS A 21 -4.90 -10.96 -3.27
CA LYS A 21 -3.81 -11.66 -2.58
C LYS A 21 -4.31 -12.96 -1.94
N GLU A 22 -3.41 -13.94 -1.79
CA GLU A 22 -3.69 -15.19 -1.07
C GLU A 22 -4.14 -14.89 0.37
N GLY A 23 -5.44 -15.07 0.63
CA GLY A 23 -6.10 -14.72 1.91
C GLY A 23 -7.38 -13.92 1.75
N GLU A 24 -7.51 -13.14 0.66
CA GLU A 24 -8.67 -12.26 0.41
C GLU A 24 -9.92 -12.99 -0.11
N GLY A 25 -9.88 -14.33 -0.22
CA GLY A 25 -11.04 -15.17 -0.57
C GLY A 25 -12.19 -15.12 0.44
N ARG A 26 -12.02 -14.41 1.56
CA ARG A 26 -13.06 -14.08 2.54
C ARG A 26 -13.28 -12.57 2.54
N GLY A 27 -14.21 -12.13 1.70
CA GLY A 27 -14.51 -10.74 1.35
C GLY A 27 -14.59 -9.70 2.47
N PHE A 28 -14.63 -8.43 2.03
CA PHE A 28 -14.75 -7.18 2.80
C PHE A 28 -13.56 -6.73 3.64
N PHE A 29 -12.71 -7.62 4.16
CA PHE A 29 -11.70 -7.20 5.12
C PHE A 29 -10.55 -6.37 4.51
N GLY A 30 -9.90 -6.80 3.43
CA GLY A 30 -8.82 -6.03 2.77
C GLY A 30 -9.23 -4.64 2.25
N PHE A 31 -10.44 -4.49 1.70
CA PHE A 31 -10.95 -3.19 1.27
C PHE A 31 -11.30 -2.31 2.48
N SER A 32 -11.90 -2.88 3.53
CA SER A 32 -12.22 -2.14 4.74
C SER A 32 -10.97 -1.63 5.47
N THR A 33 -9.89 -2.41 5.53
CA THR A 33 -8.62 -2.01 6.16
C THR A 33 -7.95 -0.88 5.41
N TYR A 34 -8.09 -0.83 4.08
CA TYR A 34 -7.63 0.31 3.28
C TYR A 34 -8.35 1.61 3.68
N PHE A 35 -9.69 1.63 3.76
CA PHE A 35 -10.41 2.85 4.17
C PHE A 35 -10.12 3.25 5.61
N TRP A 36 -9.95 2.28 6.50
CA TRP A 36 -9.50 2.55 7.86
C TRP A 36 -8.10 3.16 7.89
N GLY A 37 -7.17 2.67 7.07
CA GLY A 37 -5.84 3.25 6.88
C GLY A 37 -5.91 4.69 6.39
N ALA A 38 -6.72 4.96 5.37
CA ALA A 38 -6.89 6.31 4.83
C ALA A 38 -7.52 7.26 5.86
N ALA A 39 -8.53 6.79 6.60
CA ALA A 39 -9.18 7.56 7.65
C ALA A 39 -8.21 7.93 8.78
N LEU A 40 -7.41 6.96 9.25
CA LEU A 40 -6.40 7.20 10.28
C LEU A 40 -5.27 8.11 9.79
N ALA A 41 -4.78 7.89 8.57
CA ALA A 41 -3.77 8.75 7.96
C ALA A 41 -4.26 10.19 7.81
N SER A 42 -5.55 10.39 7.55
CA SER A 42 -6.17 11.72 7.42
C SER A 42 -6.30 12.49 8.74
N LEU A 43 -6.06 11.85 9.89
CA LEU A 43 -5.92 12.54 11.17
C LEU A 43 -4.56 13.25 11.31
N ALA A 44 -3.59 12.93 10.45
CA ALA A 44 -2.29 13.59 10.44
C ALA A 44 -2.41 15.05 9.95
N PRO A 45 -1.58 15.96 10.48
CA PRO A 45 -1.63 17.37 10.12
C PRO A 45 -1.23 17.62 8.66
N GLY A 46 -1.77 18.71 8.10
CA GLY A 46 -1.43 19.18 6.75
C GLY A 46 -1.80 18.18 5.66
N GLY A 47 -0.92 18.01 4.68
CA GLY A 47 -1.11 17.14 3.52
C GLY A 47 -0.72 15.68 3.74
N ALA A 48 -0.32 15.28 4.95
CA ALA A 48 0.25 13.95 5.20
C ALA A 48 -0.71 12.82 4.83
N GLY A 49 -1.97 12.89 5.27
CA GLY A 49 -2.99 11.87 4.98
C GLY A 49 -3.24 11.66 3.47
N PRO A 50 -3.60 12.71 2.71
CA PRO A 50 -3.77 12.62 1.27
C PRO A 50 -2.51 12.13 0.53
N ALA A 51 -1.31 12.59 0.93
CA ALA A 51 -0.07 12.18 0.31
C ALA A 51 0.15 10.66 0.43
N VAL A 52 0.05 10.13 1.66
CA VAL A 52 0.34 8.70 1.91
C VAL A 52 -0.77 7.80 1.39
N THR A 53 -2.00 8.29 1.36
CA THR A 53 -3.12 7.58 0.72
C THR A 53 -2.82 7.42 -0.76
N ALA A 54 -2.45 8.50 -1.47
CA ALA A 54 -2.08 8.42 -2.88
C ALA A 54 -0.89 7.48 -3.13
N MET A 55 0.15 7.58 -2.29
CA MET A 55 1.30 6.67 -2.35
C MET A 55 0.87 5.20 -2.18
N ALA A 56 0.02 4.90 -1.19
CA ALA A 56 -0.47 3.56 -0.91
C ALA A 56 -1.39 3.01 -2.01
N THR A 57 -2.28 3.83 -2.56
CA THR A 57 -3.19 3.47 -3.66
C THR A 57 -2.42 2.95 -4.87
N LEU A 58 -1.25 3.52 -5.14
CA LEU A 58 -0.42 3.12 -6.27
C LEU A 58 0.58 2.02 -5.90
N CYS A 59 1.27 2.11 -4.77
CA CYS A 59 2.37 1.19 -4.49
C CYS A 59 1.90 -0.27 -4.32
N ASP A 60 0.80 -0.52 -3.63
CA ASP A 60 0.36 -1.88 -3.29
C ASP A 60 -0.04 -2.73 -4.52
N PRO A 61 -0.93 -2.26 -5.44
CA PRO A 61 -1.27 -3.04 -6.62
C PRO A 61 -0.08 -3.22 -7.58
N TRP A 62 0.76 -2.20 -7.76
CA TRP A 62 1.94 -2.32 -8.61
C TRP A 62 2.98 -3.30 -8.05
N ALA A 63 3.22 -3.28 -6.73
CA ALA A 63 4.09 -4.23 -6.05
C ALA A 63 3.59 -5.67 -6.21
N SER A 64 2.28 -5.89 -6.06
CA SER A 64 1.66 -7.20 -6.26
C SER A 64 1.78 -7.69 -7.71
N MET A 65 1.45 -6.83 -8.68
CA MET A 65 1.51 -7.17 -10.12
C MET A 65 2.93 -7.51 -10.58
N ILE A 66 3.91 -6.63 -10.29
CA ILE A 66 5.30 -6.84 -10.71
C ILE A 66 5.94 -7.96 -9.89
N GLY A 67 5.62 -8.04 -8.60
CA GLY A 67 6.07 -9.12 -7.73
C GLY A 67 5.60 -10.49 -8.20
N THR A 68 4.37 -10.61 -8.67
CA THR A 68 3.83 -11.86 -9.25
C THR A 68 4.45 -12.18 -10.61
N ALA A 69 4.66 -11.16 -11.45
CA ALA A 69 5.23 -11.35 -12.78
C ALA A 69 6.70 -11.77 -12.73
N TRP A 70 7.52 -11.10 -11.89
CA TRP A 70 8.99 -11.17 -11.95
C TRP A 70 9.66 -11.52 -10.61
N GLY A 71 8.92 -11.62 -9.51
CA GLY A 71 9.49 -11.73 -8.17
C GLY A 71 9.90 -13.13 -7.72
N GLY A 72 9.52 -14.18 -8.47
CA GLY A 72 9.88 -15.56 -8.14
C GLY A 72 9.30 -16.02 -6.81
N HIS A 73 10.10 -16.70 -5.98
CA HIS A 73 9.65 -17.19 -4.66
C HIS A 73 9.51 -16.05 -3.66
N GLY A 74 8.31 -15.92 -3.07
CA GLY A 74 8.03 -14.97 -2.00
C GLY A 74 8.57 -15.39 -0.63
N SER A 75 8.53 -14.47 0.33
CA SER A 75 8.71 -14.75 1.75
C SER A 75 7.56 -15.61 2.30
N SER A 76 7.62 -15.99 3.58
CA SER A 76 6.51 -16.65 4.28
C SER A 76 5.20 -15.83 4.29
N LEU A 77 5.26 -14.55 3.95
CA LEU A 77 4.11 -13.64 3.82
C LEU A 77 3.64 -13.45 2.37
N GLY A 78 4.20 -14.20 1.42
CA GLY A 78 3.89 -14.06 -0.01
C GLY A 78 4.53 -12.84 -0.68
N LYS A 79 5.44 -12.15 0.00
CA LYS A 79 6.05 -10.90 -0.48
C LYS A 79 7.36 -11.18 -1.23
N THR A 80 7.59 -10.57 -2.39
CA THR A 80 8.84 -10.73 -3.15
C THR A 80 9.74 -9.51 -2.99
N TRP A 81 11.06 -9.68 -3.15
CA TRP A 81 12.00 -8.55 -3.13
C TRP A 81 11.76 -7.59 -4.28
N VAL A 82 11.39 -8.11 -5.45
CA VAL A 82 11.00 -7.32 -6.61
C VAL A 82 9.75 -6.50 -6.29
N GLY A 83 8.72 -7.10 -5.68
CA GLY A 83 7.51 -6.40 -5.25
C GLY A 83 7.83 -5.25 -4.28
N SER A 84 8.67 -5.49 -3.27
CA SER A 84 9.05 -4.42 -2.33
C SER A 84 9.91 -3.33 -2.98
N LEU A 85 10.79 -3.65 -3.92
CA LEU A 85 11.51 -2.63 -4.71
C LEU A 85 10.54 -1.81 -5.56
N THR A 86 9.56 -2.45 -6.19
CA THR A 86 8.48 -1.77 -6.91
C THR A 86 7.69 -0.86 -5.98
N CYS A 87 7.33 -1.33 -4.79
CA CYS A 87 6.65 -0.52 -3.77
C CYS A 87 7.46 0.75 -3.46
N LEU A 88 8.77 0.61 -3.22
CA LEU A 88 9.65 1.74 -2.93
C LEU A 88 9.69 2.75 -4.08
N LEU A 89 9.87 2.28 -5.31
CA LEU A 89 9.97 3.15 -6.49
C LEU A 89 8.65 3.88 -6.73
N VAL A 90 7.53 3.15 -6.75
CA VAL A 90 6.21 3.72 -7.03
C VAL A 90 5.80 4.70 -5.93
N SER A 91 5.89 4.30 -4.66
CA SER A 91 5.56 5.21 -3.54
C SER A 91 6.46 6.46 -3.53
N SER A 92 7.76 6.33 -3.82
CA SER A 92 8.65 7.50 -3.93
C SER A 92 8.24 8.42 -5.07
N MET A 93 8.00 7.89 -6.28
CA MET A 93 7.60 8.71 -7.42
C MET A 93 6.26 9.40 -7.19
N THR A 94 5.28 8.70 -6.61
CA THR A 94 3.99 9.28 -6.25
C THR A 94 4.12 10.36 -5.20
N GLY A 95 4.89 10.12 -4.13
CA GLY A 95 5.12 11.09 -3.06
C GLY A 95 5.82 12.35 -3.59
N LEU A 96 6.91 12.19 -4.34
CA LEU A 96 7.61 13.31 -4.97
C LEU A 96 6.68 14.11 -5.89
N SER A 97 5.86 13.42 -6.70
CA SER A 97 4.88 14.07 -7.56
C SER A 97 3.84 14.84 -6.74
N PHE A 98 3.35 14.27 -5.64
CA PHE A 98 2.41 14.92 -4.73
C PHE A 98 3.00 16.21 -4.15
N SER A 99 4.22 16.16 -3.62
CA SER A 99 4.91 17.33 -3.07
C SER A 99 5.14 18.44 -4.10
N ILE A 100 5.41 18.08 -5.37
CA ILE A 100 5.58 19.05 -6.47
C ILE A 100 4.25 19.67 -6.90
N LEU A 101 3.19 18.86 -7.00
CA LEU A 101 1.87 19.31 -7.46
C LEU A 101 1.08 20.07 -6.39
N PHE A 102 1.31 19.76 -5.11
CA PHE A 102 0.60 20.34 -3.97
C PHE A 102 1.58 20.94 -2.95
N PRO A 103 2.39 21.94 -3.33
CA PRO A 103 3.40 22.52 -2.43
C PRO A 103 2.79 23.16 -1.18
N TRP A 104 1.54 23.65 -1.26
CA TRP A 104 0.78 24.19 -0.13
C TRP A 104 0.35 23.14 0.90
N ALA A 105 0.48 21.84 0.58
CA ALA A 105 0.11 20.76 1.49
C ALA A 105 1.14 20.56 2.62
N GLY A 106 2.30 21.25 2.57
CA GLY A 106 3.29 21.22 3.64
C GLY A 106 4.06 19.91 3.77
N VAL A 107 4.01 19.05 2.75
CA VAL A 107 4.76 17.79 2.69
C VAL A 107 6.00 17.98 1.82
N SER A 108 7.19 17.83 2.39
CA SER A 108 8.46 18.05 1.67
C SER A 108 8.93 16.79 0.93
N LEU A 109 9.77 17.00 -0.09
CA LEU A 109 10.36 15.89 -0.86
C LEU A 109 11.08 14.88 0.05
N LEU A 110 11.85 15.35 1.02
CA LEU A 110 12.55 14.49 1.97
C LEU A 110 11.56 13.63 2.79
N GLN A 111 10.47 14.23 3.25
CA GLN A 111 9.44 13.51 4.02
C GLN A 111 8.81 12.40 3.18
N THR A 112 8.55 12.65 1.90
CA THR A 112 8.00 11.63 1.00
C THR A 112 8.97 10.46 0.76
N LEU A 113 10.27 10.73 0.71
CA LEU A 113 11.31 9.69 0.58
C LEU A 113 11.47 8.88 1.88
N LEU A 114 11.42 9.53 3.03
CA LEU A 114 11.44 8.80 4.31
C LEU A 114 10.19 7.94 4.48
N ALA A 115 9.03 8.50 4.12
CA ALA A 115 7.76 7.78 4.15
C ALA A 115 7.77 6.59 3.19
N SER A 116 8.27 6.71 1.96
CA SER A 116 8.31 5.60 1.00
C SER A 116 9.16 4.42 1.48
N VAL A 117 10.31 4.70 2.13
CA VAL A 117 11.14 3.66 2.76
C VAL A 117 10.39 2.95 3.88
N ALA A 118 9.76 3.71 4.78
CA ALA A 118 9.02 3.14 5.90
C ALA A 118 7.77 2.38 5.47
N MET A 119 7.04 2.91 4.49
CA MET A 119 5.90 2.26 3.83
C MET A 119 6.30 0.94 3.19
N THR A 120 7.46 0.90 2.51
CA THR A 120 7.99 -0.33 1.92
C THR A 120 8.39 -1.35 2.98
N ALA A 121 8.98 -0.91 4.10
CA ALA A 121 9.24 -1.80 5.23
C ALA A 121 7.93 -2.36 5.82
N ALA A 122 6.92 -1.51 5.99
CA ALA A 122 5.60 -1.94 6.44
C ALA A 122 4.97 -2.95 5.46
N GLU A 123 5.06 -2.70 4.15
CA GLU A 123 4.60 -3.60 3.09
C GLU A 123 5.28 -4.98 3.15
N ARG A 124 6.60 -4.99 3.39
CA ARG A 124 7.43 -6.19 3.42
C ARG A 124 7.13 -7.08 4.63
N TYR A 125 6.86 -6.48 5.78
CA TYR A 125 6.74 -7.18 7.07
C TYR A 125 5.30 -7.30 7.58
N SER A 126 4.32 -6.69 6.92
CA SER A 126 2.89 -6.86 7.24
C SER A 126 2.27 -7.97 6.41
N SER A 127 1.38 -8.73 7.03
CA SER A 127 0.70 -9.86 6.41
C SER A 127 -0.66 -9.46 5.84
N GLY A 128 -0.99 -10.01 4.67
CA GLY A 128 -2.33 -10.00 4.09
C GLY A 128 -3.02 -8.64 4.21
N GLU A 129 -4.24 -8.62 4.71
CA GLU A 129 -5.12 -7.44 4.74
C GLU A 129 -4.66 -6.31 5.66
N PHE A 130 -3.72 -6.57 6.57
CA PHE A 130 -3.19 -5.55 7.48
C PHE A 130 -2.16 -4.64 6.83
N ASP A 131 -1.59 -5.03 5.68
CA ASP A 131 -0.63 -4.20 4.95
C ASP A 131 -1.29 -2.89 4.45
N ASN A 132 -2.52 -2.96 3.95
CA ASN A 132 -3.29 -1.79 3.52
C ASN A 132 -3.49 -0.75 4.63
N LEU A 133 -3.68 -1.20 5.86
CA LEU A 133 -3.79 -0.34 7.05
C LEU A 133 -2.42 0.19 7.46
N SER A 134 -1.45 -0.71 7.63
CA SER A 134 -0.15 -0.39 8.23
C SER A 134 0.67 0.55 7.34
N ILE A 135 0.68 0.34 6.02
CA ILE A 135 1.43 1.16 5.07
C ILE A 135 0.99 2.62 5.16
N GLN A 136 -0.33 2.89 5.19
CA GLN A 136 -0.85 4.26 5.28
C GLN A 136 -0.55 4.92 6.63
N VAL A 137 -0.77 4.19 7.74
CA VAL A 137 -0.51 4.70 9.10
C VAL A 137 0.98 5.00 9.31
N VAL A 138 1.86 4.09 8.89
CA VAL A 138 3.31 4.27 8.99
C VAL A 138 3.78 5.45 8.14
N GLY A 139 3.29 5.56 6.91
CA GLY A 139 3.60 6.71 6.05
C GLY A 139 3.22 8.04 6.72
N ALA A 140 1.99 8.14 7.23
CA ALA A 140 1.49 9.37 7.86
C ALA A 140 2.29 9.71 9.12
N ALA A 141 2.61 8.69 9.94
CA ALA A 141 3.43 8.86 11.14
C ALA A 141 4.83 9.39 10.80
N VAL A 142 5.49 8.86 9.76
CA VAL A 142 6.82 9.31 9.35
C VAL A 142 6.81 10.76 8.88
N ILE A 143 5.84 11.16 8.04
CA ILE A 143 5.72 12.56 7.60
C ILE A 143 5.47 13.48 8.81
N THR A 144 4.59 13.06 9.73
CA THR A 144 4.25 13.85 10.91
C THR A 144 5.45 14.01 11.85
N LEU A 145 6.14 12.91 12.19
CA LEU A 145 7.27 12.92 13.12
C LEU A 145 8.48 13.66 12.55
N SER A 146 8.75 13.52 11.25
CA SER A 146 9.83 14.27 10.60
C SER A 146 9.53 15.76 10.46
N SER A 147 8.25 16.16 10.49
CA SER A 147 7.86 17.57 10.59
C SER A 147 8.19 18.17 11.96
N LEU A 148 8.07 17.38 13.04
CA LEU A 148 8.37 17.85 14.40
C LEU A 148 9.87 18.07 14.65
N GLY A 149 10.74 17.29 14.01
CA GLY A 149 12.19 17.46 14.10
C GLY A 149 12.75 18.61 13.25
N SER A 150 11.90 19.32 12.51
CA SER A 150 12.25 20.47 11.67
C SER A 150 11.93 21.82 12.32
N LEU A 151 11.42 21.80 13.56
CA LEU A 151 11.17 22.96 14.43
C LEU A 151 12.34 23.16 15.39
#